data_AF-A0A374WAQ0-F1
#
_entry.id   AF-A0A374WAQ0-F1
#
_cell.length_a   1.000
_cell.length_b   1.000
_cell.length_c   1.000
_cell.angle_alpha   90.00
_cell.angle_beta   90.00
_cell.angle_gamma   90.00
#
_symmetry.space_group_name_H-M   'P 1'
#
loop_
_entity.id
_entity.type
_entity.pdbx_description
1 polymer ?
#
loop_
_entity_poly.entity_id
_entity_poly.type
_entity_poly.pdbx_seq_one_letter_code
_entity_poly.pdbx_strand_id
1 'polypeptide(L)'
;MNQKNVPRKRGKGGRPPKDDPAFRRLTVNLTGQQHAAFLSMYEQSGLASLSAFIAARIFGDEFRVVKTDATALEFVTKLTAFYGQIRAIGTNYNQVVKQLHTVFGEKKALSLLYKLEQQTIELAGIGRLVLALCEDFKAKIG
;
A
#
# COMPACT_ATOMS: atom_id res chain seq x y z
N MET A 1 9.79 18.80 52.83
CA MET A 1 11.10 19.00 52.16
C MET A 1 11.12 18.17 50.87
N ASN A 2 10.88 18.79 49.71
CA ASN A 2 10.94 18.11 48.41
C ASN A 2 12.37 18.19 47.86
N GLN A 3 13.06 17.05 47.77
CA GLN A 3 14.32 16.95 47.05
C GLN A 3 14.05 17.11 45.54
N LYS A 4 14.45 18.26 44.98
CA LYS A 4 14.55 18.43 43.53
C LYS A 4 15.73 17.58 43.03
N ASN A 5 15.43 16.45 42.40
CA ASN A 5 16.42 15.63 41.72
C ASN A 5 16.97 16.42 40.52
N VAL A 6 18.19 16.95 40.65
CA VAL A 6 18.85 17.70 39.56
C VAL A 6 19.36 16.69 38.52
N PRO A 7 18.98 16.78 37.24
CA PRO A 7 19.41 15.81 36.24
C PRO A 7 20.91 15.96 35.97
N ARG A 8 21.67 14.87 36.12
CA ARG A 8 23.09 14.79 35.74
C ARG A 8 23.27 15.09 34.24
N LYS A 9 24.26 15.93 33.88
CA LYS A 9 24.61 16.24 32.49
C LYS A 9 24.94 14.94 31.73
N ARG A 10 24.10 14.57 30.76
CA ARG A 10 24.33 13.45 29.83
C ARG A 10 25.26 13.87 28.69
N GLY A 11 26.03 12.92 28.17
CA GLY A 11 26.86 13.11 26.96
C GLY A 11 26.01 13.40 25.72
N LYS A 12 26.65 13.92 24.66
CA LYS A 12 26.01 14.40 23.41
C LYS A 12 25.42 13.29 22.51
N GLY A 13 25.13 12.10 23.03
CA GLY A 13 24.65 10.95 22.27
C GLY A 13 23.31 10.41 22.76
N GLY A 14 22.44 10.02 21.83
CA GLY A 14 21.15 9.37 22.10
C GLY A 14 19.92 10.22 21.78
N ARG A 15 18.74 9.61 21.89
CA ARG A 15 17.46 10.30 21.70
C ARG A 15 17.30 11.40 22.76
N PRO A 16 16.97 12.64 22.38
CA PRO A 16 16.68 13.69 23.34
C PRO A 16 15.61 13.24 24.34
N PRO A 17 15.76 13.54 25.64
CA PRO A 17 14.73 13.22 26.62
C PRO A 17 13.45 13.98 26.28
N LYS A 18 12.30 13.34 26.52
CA LYS A 18 10.98 13.98 26.37
C LYS A 18 10.74 14.89 27.58
N ASP A 19 10.17 16.07 27.34
CA ASP A 19 9.88 17.06 28.39
C ASP A 19 8.88 16.53 29.44
N ASP A 20 7.87 15.77 29.00
CA ASP A 20 6.93 15.06 29.87
C ASP A 20 6.85 13.57 29.52
N PRO A 21 7.64 12.71 30.21
CA PRO A 21 7.60 11.28 30.03
C PRO A 21 6.41 10.64 30.78
N ALA A 22 5.76 9.67 30.14
CA ALA A 22 4.68 8.91 30.77
C ALA A 22 5.22 7.94 31.84
N PHE A 23 5.30 8.39 33.10
CA PHE A 23 5.75 7.57 34.24
C PHE A 23 4.61 6.90 35.02
N ARG A 24 3.37 7.40 34.89
CA ARG A 24 2.21 6.89 35.62
C ARG A 24 1.57 5.75 34.85
N ARG A 25 1.45 4.58 35.50
CA ARG A 25 0.85 3.38 34.91
C ARG A 25 -0.52 3.12 35.51
N LEU A 26 -1.49 2.83 34.65
CA LEU A 26 -2.77 2.23 35.01
C LEU A 26 -2.76 0.76 34.60
N THR A 27 -3.25 -0.11 35.47
CA THR A 27 -3.39 -1.54 35.20
C THR A 27 -4.87 -1.90 35.28
N VAL A 28 -5.35 -2.61 34.26
CA VAL A 28 -6.73 -3.12 34.18
C VAL A 28 -6.68 -4.63 33.96
N ASN A 29 -7.57 -5.36 34.63
CA ASN A 29 -7.72 -6.79 34.42
C ASN A 29 -8.90 -7.02 33.47
N LEU A 30 -8.68 -7.82 32.43
CA LEU A 30 -9.69 -8.16 31.43
C LEU A 30 -10.06 -9.64 31.57
N THR A 31 -11.34 -9.96 31.31
CA THR A 31 -11.73 -11.36 31.05
C THR A 31 -11.15 -11.83 29.72
N GLY A 32 -11.10 -13.14 29.49
CA GLY A 32 -10.62 -13.69 28.21
C GLY A 32 -11.38 -13.13 27.00
N GLN A 33 -12.70 -13.01 27.10
CA GLN A 33 -13.53 -12.45 26.04
C GLN A 33 -13.25 -10.96 25.79
N GLN A 34 -13.07 -10.18 26.86
CA GLN A 34 -12.71 -8.76 26.74
C GLN A 34 -11.33 -8.58 26.12
N HIS A 35 -10.36 -9.44 26.47
CA HIS A 35 -9.02 -9.39 25.89
C HIS A 35 -9.03 -9.72 24.40
N ALA A 36 -9.77 -10.75 23.98
CA ALA A 36 -9.92 -11.10 22.57
C ALA A 36 -10.55 -9.96 21.76
N ALA A 37 -11.64 -9.37 22.25
CA ALA A 37 -12.28 -8.23 21.60
C ALA A 37 -11.34 -7.02 21.51
N PHE A 38 -10.57 -6.75 22.58
CA PHE A 38 -9.59 -5.68 22.62
C PHE A 38 -8.48 -5.87 21.58
N LEU A 39 -7.96 -7.08 21.40
CA LEU A 39 -6.95 -7.39 20.38
C LEU A 39 -7.47 -7.14 18.96
N SER A 40 -8.72 -7.54 18.67
CA SER A 40 -9.33 -7.25 17.36
C SER A 40 -9.46 -5.75 17.10
N MET A 41 -9.81 -4.96 18.12
CA MET A 41 -9.85 -3.50 17.96
C MET A 41 -8.46 -2.90 17.76
N TYR A 42 -7.44 -3.41 18.44
CA TYR A 42 -6.06 -2.97 18.28
C TYR A 42 -5.56 -3.23 16.84
N GLU A 43 -5.80 -4.42 16.32
CA GLU A 43 -5.41 -4.78 14.95
C GLU A 43 -6.07 -3.85 13.91
N GLN A 44 -7.36 -3.56 14.07
CA GLN A 44 -8.10 -2.66 13.19
C GLN A 44 -7.66 -1.19 13.30
N SER A 45 -7.02 -0.79 14.41
CA SER A 45 -6.57 0.59 14.62
C SER A 45 -5.33 0.97 13.79
N GLY A 46 -4.53 -0.01 13.37
CA GLY A 46 -3.28 0.22 12.64
C GLY A 46 -2.20 0.94 13.46
N LEU A 47 -2.39 1.15 14.76
CA LEU A 47 -1.39 1.80 15.62
C LEU A 47 -0.20 0.88 15.88
N ALA A 48 1.00 1.46 15.86
CA ALA A 48 2.24 0.71 16.01
C ALA A 48 2.50 0.16 17.42
N SER A 49 1.74 0.61 18.43
CA SER A 49 1.93 0.12 19.81
C SER A 49 0.62 0.00 20.57
N LEU A 50 0.52 -1.08 21.35
CA LEU A 50 -0.63 -1.37 22.21
C LEU A 50 -0.87 -0.24 23.23
N SER A 51 0.21 0.31 23.80
CA SER A 51 0.13 1.40 24.78
C SER A 51 -0.43 2.69 24.16
N ALA A 52 -0.05 3.02 22.92
CA ALA A 52 -0.62 4.16 22.21
C ALA A 52 -2.11 3.95 21.92
N PHE A 53 -2.50 2.73 21.54
CA PHE A 53 -3.90 2.38 21.32
C PHE A 53 -4.76 2.51 22.58
N ILE A 54 -4.24 2.03 23.72
CA ILE A 54 -4.93 2.16 25.02
C ILE A 54 -5.11 3.64 25.39
N ALA A 55 -4.05 4.45 25.28
CA ALA A 55 -4.10 5.87 25.60
C ALA A 55 -5.12 6.60 24.71
N ALA A 56 -5.06 6.40 23.40
CA ALA A 56 -6.01 6.97 22.44
C ALA A 56 -7.46 6.59 22.78
N ARG A 57 -7.70 5.33 23.18
CA ARG A 57 -9.05 4.87 23.53
C ARG A 57 -9.57 5.47 24.84
N ILE A 58 -8.71 5.68 25.83
CA ILE A 58 -9.07 6.29 27.12
C ILE A 58 -9.41 7.78 26.95
N PHE A 59 -8.66 8.49 26.11
CA PHE A 59 -8.83 9.94 25.93
C PHE A 59 -9.76 10.33 24.78
N GLY A 60 -10.37 9.34 24.12
CA GLY A 60 -11.42 9.58 23.12
C GLY A 60 -10.90 10.13 21.80
N ASP A 61 -9.63 9.89 21.47
CA ASP A 61 -9.08 10.26 20.17
C ASP A 61 -9.92 9.59 19.06
N GLU A 62 -10.33 10.37 18.06
CA GLU A 62 -11.04 9.84 16.89
C GLU A 62 -10.13 8.85 16.15
N PHE A 63 -10.45 7.56 16.22
CA PHE A 63 -9.74 6.55 15.44
C PHE A 63 -10.44 6.35 14.10
N ARG A 64 -9.65 6.38 13.03
CA ARG A 64 -10.10 6.01 11.70
C ARG A 64 -9.90 4.50 11.56
N VAL A 65 -10.99 3.72 11.51
CA VAL A 65 -10.89 2.32 11.10
C VAL A 65 -10.41 2.33 9.65
N VAL A 66 -9.15 1.98 9.42
CA VAL A 66 -8.67 1.71 8.06
C VAL A 66 -9.23 0.36 7.68
N LYS A 67 -10.50 0.34 7.25
CA LYS A 67 -11.04 -0.80 6.51
C LYS A 67 -10.32 -0.77 5.16
N THR A 68 -9.15 -1.40 5.09
CA THR A 68 -8.51 -1.67 3.82
C THR A 68 -9.45 -2.60 3.09
N ASP A 69 -10.27 -2.05 2.20
CA ASP A 69 -11.08 -2.85 1.30
C ASP A 69 -10.11 -3.64 0.43
N ALA A 70 -9.90 -4.91 0.81
CA ALA A 70 -8.96 -5.80 0.15
C ALA A 70 -9.25 -5.89 -1.35
N THR A 71 -10.53 -5.74 -1.73
CA THR A 71 -10.98 -5.72 -3.13
C THR A 71 -10.50 -4.47 -3.86
N ALA A 72 -10.52 -3.30 -3.22
CA ALA A 72 -10.00 -2.07 -3.82
C ALA A 72 -8.47 -2.12 -4.00
N LEU A 73 -7.75 -2.69 -3.03
CA LEU A 73 -6.30 -2.88 -3.13
C LEU A 73 -5.93 -3.88 -4.24
N GLU A 74 -6.66 -4.99 -4.34
CA GLU A 74 -6.49 -5.97 -5.41
C GLU A 74 -6.78 -5.36 -6.79
N PHE A 75 -7.80 -4.51 -6.88
CA PHE A 75 -8.13 -3.76 -8.10
C PHE A 75 -6.98 -2.83 -8.53
N VAL A 76 -6.45 -2.01 -7.63
CA VAL A 76 -5.32 -1.11 -7.93
C VAL A 76 -4.07 -1.90 -8.32
N THR A 77 -3.83 -3.05 -7.69
CA THR A 77 -2.71 -3.94 -8.02
C THR A 77 -2.84 -4.49 -9.44
N LYS A 78 -4.03 -4.97 -9.82
CA LYS A 78 -4.31 -5.45 -11.18
C LYS A 78 -4.18 -4.34 -12.22
N LEU A 79 -4.67 -3.13 -11.93
CA LEU A 79 -4.53 -1.97 -12.81
C LEU A 79 -3.06 -1.58 -13.03
N THR A 80 -2.26 -1.63 -11.96
CA THR A 80 -0.82 -1.34 -12.02
C THR A 80 -0.07 -2.38 -12.85
N ALA A 81 -0.39 -3.67 -12.69
CA ALA A 81 0.17 -4.73 -13.51
C ALA A 81 -0.18 -4.56 -15.00
N PHE A 82 -1.43 -4.17 -15.30
CA PHE A 82 -1.88 -3.87 -16.66
C PHE A 82 -1.10 -2.69 -17.27
N TYR A 83 -0.87 -1.63 -16.51
CA TYR A 83 -0.02 -0.51 -16.97
C TYR A 83 1.43 -0.96 -17.26
N GLY A 84 1.97 -1.88 -16.47
CA GLY A 84 3.27 -2.51 -16.73
C GLY A 84 3.32 -3.26 -18.08
N GLN A 85 2.25 -3.96 -18.44
CA GLN A 85 2.13 -4.66 -19.72
C GLN A 85 2.12 -3.68 -20.91
N ILE A 86 1.38 -2.56 -20.81
CA ILE A 86 1.37 -1.51 -21.86
C ILE A 86 2.78 -0.95 -22.10
N ARG A 87 3.53 -0.71 -21.02
CA ARG A 87 4.90 -0.18 -21.12
C ARG A 87 5.86 -1.18 -21.77
N ALA A 88 5.72 -2.46 -21.47
CA ALA A 88 6.50 -3.52 -22.10
C ALA A 88 6.27 -3.56 -23.62
N ILE A 89 5.02 -3.37 -24.06
CA ILE A 89 4.67 -3.29 -25.50
C ILE A 89 5.37 -2.11 -26.18
N GLY A 90 5.38 -0.92 -25.56
CA GLY A 90 6.12 0.23 -26.08
C GLY A 90 7.63 -0.03 -26.20
N THR A 91 8.19 -0.86 -25.33
CA THR A 91 9.61 -1.26 -25.38
C THR A 91 9.87 -2.25 -26.51
N ASN A 92 8.98 -3.24 -26.69
CA ASN A 92 9.03 -4.20 -27.80
C ASN A 92 8.90 -3.50 -29.15
N TYR A 93 7.99 -2.53 -29.27
CA TYR A 93 7.86 -1.69 -30.48
C TYR A 93 9.19 -1.03 -30.86
N ASN A 94 9.82 -0.34 -29.91
CA ASN A 94 11.10 0.33 -30.14
C ASN A 94 12.23 -0.64 -30.52
N GLN A 95 12.21 -1.86 -29.96
CA GLN A 95 13.17 -2.90 -30.31
C GLN A 95 12.95 -3.41 -31.74
N VAL A 96 11.71 -3.66 -32.14
CA VAL A 96 11.36 -4.11 -33.50
C VAL A 96 11.77 -3.06 -34.53
N VAL A 97 11.44 -1.80 -34.32
CA VAL A 97 11.82 -0.70 -35.24
C VAL A 97 13.34 -0.57 -35.35
N LYS A 98 14.07 -0.61 -34.23
CA LYS A 98 15.53 -0.57 -34.24
C LYS A 98 16.12 -1.77 -35.00
N GLN A 99 15.64 -2.97 -34.73
CA GLN A 99 16.14 -4.21 -35.34
C GLN A 99 15.84 -4.29 -36.85
N LEU A 100 14.67 -3.79 -37.29
CA LEU A 100 14.33 -3.61 -38.70
C LEU A 100 15.34 -2.69 -39.40
N HIS A 101 15.70 -1.59 -38.73
CA HIS A 101 16.57 -0.56 -39.30
C HIS A 101 18.05 -0.97 -39.34
N THR A 102 18.47 -1.99 -38.58
CA THR A 102 19.91 -2.32 -38.43
C THR A 102 20.34 -3.70 -38.92
N VAL A 103 19.50 -4.75 -38.90
CA VAL A 103 20.04 -6.13 -38.96
C VAL A 103 19.27 -7.14 -39.83
N PHE A 104 17.95 -7.03 -40.01
CA PHE A 104 17.16 -8.13 -40.55
C PHE A 104 16.65 -7.95 -41.98
N GLY A 105 16.65 -9.04 -42.77
CA GLY A 105 15.93 -9.13 -44.04
C GLY A 105 14.41 -9.20 -43.85
N GLU A 106 13.66 -8.76 -44.86
CA GLU A 106 12.20 -8.56 -44.90
C GLU A 106 11.37 -9.62 -44.16
N LYS A 107 11.68 -10.91 -44.34
CA LYS A 107 10.91 -12.00 -43.71
C LYS A 107 10.96 -12.01 -42.19
N LYS A 108 12.10 -11.66 -41.56
CA LYS A 108 12.21 -11.60 -40.10
C LYS A 108 11.55 -10.35 -39.53
N ALA A 109 11.62 -9.24 -40.27
CA ALA A 109 10.92 -8.01 -39.96
C ALA A 109 9.39 -8.22 -39.93
N LEU A 110 8.85 -8.85 -40.98
CA LEU A 110 7.43 -9.21 -41.08
C LEU A 110 6.96 -10.14 -39.95
N SER A 111 7.74 -11.17 -39.62
CA SER A 111 7.42 -12.09 -38.51
C SER A 111 7.32 -11.37 -37.15
N LEU A 112 8.19 -10.39 -36.90
CA LEU A 112 8.15 -9.59 -35.68
C LEU A 112 6.99 -8.59 -35.67
N LEU A 113 6.66 -7.99 -36.83
CA LEU A 113 5.49 -7.13 -36.97
C LEU A 113 4.18 -7.90 -36.72
N TYR A 114 4.06 -9.13 -37.22
CA TYR A 114 2.89 -9.96 -36.93
C TYR A 114 2.76 -10.31 -35.44
N LYS A 115 3.87 -10.59 -34.75
CA LYS A 115 3.82 -10.82 -33.29
C LYS A 115 3.39 -9.56 -32.53
N LEU A 116 3.86 -8.39 -32.97
CA LEU A 116 3.48 -7.10 -32.40
C LEU A 116 1.98 -6.80 -32.62
N GLU A 117 1.47 -7.07 -33.82
CA GLU A 117 0.05 -6.91 -34.14
C GLU A 117 -0.82 -7.77 -33.23
N GLN A 118 -0.49 -9.06 -33.07
CA GLN A 118 -1.23 -9.97 -32.19
C GLN A 118 -1.22 -9.51 -30.72
N GLN A 119 -0.06 -9.10 -30.20
CA GLN A 119 0.05 -8.57 -28.84
C GLN A 119 -0.78 -7.27 -28.66
N THR A 120 -0.88 -6.45 -29.70
CA THR A 120 -1.67 -5.21 -29.66
C THR A 120 -3.18 -5.49 -29.67
N ILE A 121 -3.62 -6.49 -30.44
CA ILE A 121 -5.02 -6.94 -30.48
C ILE A 121 -5.43 -7.50 -29.11
N GLU A 122 -4.61 -8.36 -28.51
CA GLU A 122 -4.86 -8.93 -27.18
C GLU A 122 -4.93 -7.82 -26.11
N LEU A 123 -3.99 -6.87 -26.15
CA LEU A 123 -4.01 -5.71 -25.26
C LEU A 123 -5.29 -4.88 -25.40
N ALA A 124 -5.74 -4.61 -26.63
CA ALA A 124 -6.97 -3.86 -26.87
C ALA A 124 -8.20 -4.60 -26.34
N GLY A 125 -8.20 -5.95 -26.40
CA GLY A 125 -9.24 -6.78 -25.79
C GLY A 125 -9.28 -6.64 -24.26
N ILE A 126 -8.11 -6.75 -23.62
CA ILE A 126 -7.98 -6.61 -22.16
C ILE A 126 -8.36 -5.18 -21.73
N GLY A 127 -7.92 -4.15 -22.46
CA GLY A 127 -8.26 -2.76 -22.16
C GLY A 127 -9.76 -2.48 -22.19
N ARG A 128 -10.49 -3.06 -23.15
CA ARG A 128 -11.96 -2.95 -23.20
C ARG A 128 -12.63 -3.63 -22.01
N LEU A 129 -12.14 -4.80 -21.59
CA LEU A 129 -12.65 -5.50 -20.41
C LEU A 129 -12.41 -4.70 -19.12
N VAL A 130 -11.24 -4.09 -18.97
CA VAL A 130 -10.92 -3.24 -17.82
C VAL A 130 -11.84 -2.02 -17.78
N LEU A 131 -12.05 -1.34 -18.91
CA LEU A 131 -12.97 -0.19 -18.97
C LEU A 131 -14.41 -0.59 -18.61
N ALA A 132 -14.90 -1.71 -19.11
CA ALA A 132 -16.24 -2.20 -18.77
C ALA A 132 -16.37 -2.47 -17.26
N LEU A 133 -15.37 -3.13 -16.65
CA LEU A 133 -15.35 -3.39 -15.21
C LEU A 133 -15.28 -2.10 -14.38
N CYS A 134 -14.54 -1.08 -14.84
CA CYS A 134 -14.49 0.22 -14.19
C CYS A 134 -15.85 0.92 -14.18
N GLU A 135 -16.56 0.91 -15.32
CA GLU A 135 -17.90 1.51 -15.41
C GLU A 135 -18.92 0.74 -14.55
N ASP A 136 -18.88 -0.60 -14.56
CA ASP A 136 -19.73 -1.44 -13.70
C ASP A 136 -19.49 -1.19 -12.21
N PHE A 137 -18.23 -0.98 -11.81
CA PHE A 137 -17.88 -0.67 -10.43
C PHE A 137 -18.34 0.73 -10.03
N LYS A 138 -18.15 1.72 -10.91
CA LYS A 138 -18.63 3.09 -10.71
C LYS A 138 -20.15 3.15 -10.56
N ALA A 139 -20.89 2.37 -11.34
CA ALA A 139 -22.35 2.26 -11.25
C ALA A 139 -22.85 1.56 -9.97
N LYS A 140 -22.02 0.76 -9.30
CA LYS A 140 -22.37 0.09 -8.04
C LYS A 140 -22.08 0.93 -6.79
N ILE A 141 -21.29 1.99 -6.92
CA ILE A 141 -20.83 2.83 -5.79
C ILE A 141 -21.45 4.23 -5.83
N GLY A 142 -21.90 4.71 -6.99
CA GLY A 142 -22.72 5.92 -7.13
C GLY A 142 -24.19 5.65 -6.89
#